data_AF-A0AAF0YTU3-F1
#
_entry.id   AF-A0AAF0YTU3-F1
#
_cell.length_a   1.000
_cell.length_b   1.000
_cell.length_c   1.000
_cell.angle_alpha   90.00
_cell.angle_beta   90.00
_cell.angle_gamma   90.00
#
_symmetry.space_group_name_H-M   'P 1'
#
loop_
_entity.id
_entity.type
_entity.pdbx_description
1 polymer ?
#
loop_
_entity_poly.entity_id
_entity_poly.type
_entity_poly.pdbx_seq_one_letter_code
_entity_poly.pdbx_strand_id
1 'polypeptide(L)'
;MSDPPSLSPAEALALIENLSPGSYSSAILRGEEDGYGWGTTEVLLAGVIDAIKEGTFSNIQVRTKKKLKPPEPIPVPGRRVKPKVNNFLAAAKAYAKQAERE
;
A
#
# COMPACT_ATOMS: atom_id res chain seq x y z
N MET A 1 12.02 10.65 43.35
CA MET A 1 12.93 9.62 42.82
C MET A 1 12.05 8.62 42.10
N SER A 2 12.12 8.53 40.77
CA SER A 2 11.42 7.47 40.05
C SER A 2 12.11 6.15 40.33
N ASP A 3 11.32 5.10 40.57
CA ASP A 3 11.85 3.75 40.69
C ASP A 3 12.70 3.40 39.46
N PRO A 4 13.80 2.64 39.65
CA PRO A 4 14.59 2.18 38.52
C PRO A 4 13.69 1.36 37.57
N PRO A 5 13.90 1.47 36.24
CA PRO A 5 13.14 0.68 35.30
C PRO A 5 13.29 -0.81 35.63
N SER A 6 12.17 -1.52 35.69
CA SER A 6 12.15 -2.96 35.98
C SER A 6 12.77 -3.81 34.87
N LEU A 7 12.99 -3.22 33.69
CA LEU A 7 13.62 -3.87 32.55
C LEU A 7 15.12 -3.62 32.51
N SER A 8 15.89 -4.68 32.28
CA SER A 8 17.31 -4.54 31.96
C SER A 8 17.49 -3.92 30.56
N PRO A 9 18.62 -3.22 30.31
CA PRO A 9 18.91 -2.68 28.99
C PRO A 9 18.94 -3.75 27.88
N ALA A 10 19.37 -4.97 28.19
CA ALA A 10 19.40 -6.08 27.25
C ALA A 10 17.99 -6.55 26.85
N GLU A 11 17.06 -6.62 27.82
CA GLU A 11 15.66 -6.95 27.53
C GLU A 11 14.96 -5.86 26.73
N ALA A 12 15.25 -4.58 27.04
CA ALA A 12 14.70 -3.46 26.30
C ALA A 12 15.16 -3.48 24.82
N LEU A 13 16.44 -3.78 24.59
CA LEU A 13 16.98 -3.96 23.24
C LEU A 13 16.32 -5.14 22.52
N ALA A 14 16.17 -6.28 23.19
CA ALA A 14 15.54 -7.46 22.61
C ALA A 14 14.09 -7.20 22.17
N LEU A 15 13.33 -6.41 22.95
CA LEU A 15 11.97 -6.00 22.57
C LEU A 15 11.96 -5.09 21.34
N ILE A 16 12.91 -4.16 21.23
CA ILE A 16 13.03 -3.26 20.08
C ILE A 16 13.41 -4.04 18.81
N GLU A 17 14.36 -4.97 18.92
CA GLU A 17 14.81 -5.79 17.79
C GLU A 17 13.74 -6.78 17.30
N ASN A 18 12.90 -7.28 18.22
CA ASN A 18 11.83 -8.24 17.90
C ASN A 18 10.45 -7.59 17.77
N LEU A 19 10.39 -6.28 17.50
CA LEU A 19 9.12 -5.59 17.33
C LEU A 19 8.35 -6.19 16.15
N SER A 20 7.05 -6.40 16.33
CA SER A 20 6.23 -6.98 15.26
C SER A 20 6.18 -6.03 14.05
N PRO A 21 6.05 -6.56 12.82
CA PRO A 21 5.96 -5.73 11.62
C PRO A 21 4.80 -4.72 11.64
N GLY A 22 3.69 -5.07 12.30
CA GLY A 22 2.52 -4.18 12.45
C GLY A 22 2.66 -3.14 13.56
N SER A 23 3.77 -3.11 14.30
CA SER A 23 3.99 -2.14 15.37
C SER A 23 4.21 -0.72 14.85
N TYR A 24 3.83 0.28 15.64
CA TYR A 24 3.89 1.69 15.25
C TYR A 24 5.32 2.15 14.92
N SER A 25 6.30 1.75 15.73
CA SER A 25 7.71 2.06 15.47
C SER A 25 8.21 1.44 14.17
N SER A 26 7.76 0.22 13.86
CA SER A 26 8.10 -0.48 12.62
C SER A 26 7.53 0.24 11.39
N ALA A 27 6.30 0.75 11.51
CA ALA A 27 5.61 1.53 10.47
C ALA A 27 6.33 2.86 10.18
N ILE A 28 6.73 3.61 11.22
CA ILE A 28 7.52 4.84 11.09
C ILE A 28 8.87 4.56 10.41
N LEU A 29 9.58 3.52 10.84
CA LEU A 29 10.89 3.17 10.26
C LEU A 29 10.80 2.83 8.77
N ARG A 30 9.66 2.31 8.31
CA ARG A 30 9.41 2.06 6.87
C ARG A 30 8.93 3.30 6.11
N GLY A 31 8.65 4.41 6.79
CA GLY A 31 8.06 5.61 6.18
C GLY A 31 6.59 5.43 5.80
N GLU A 32 5.90 4.50 6.45
CA GLU A 32 4.49 4.15 6.21
C GLU A 32 3.70 4.42 7.48
N GLU A 33 3.41 5.67 7.80
CA GLU A 33 2.70 6.03 9.05
C GLU A 33 1.32 5.36 9.17
N ASP A 34 0.61 5.19 8.04
CA ASP A 34 -0.65 4.46 7.95
C ASP A 34 -0.49 2.92 8.06
N GLY A 35 0.76 2.43 8.15
CA GLY A 35 1.12 1.03 8.24
C GLY A 35 0.95 0.40 9.62
N TYR A 36 0.51 1.17 10.62
CA TYR A 36 0.23 0.64 11.93
C TYR A 36 -0.91 -0.38 11.90
N GLY A 37 -0.73 -1.53 12.57
CA GLY A 37 -1.69 -2.63 12.57
C GLY A 37 -1.65 -3.50 11.31
N TRP A 38 -0.86 -3.14 10.29
CA TRP A 38 -0.66 -3.96 9.10
C TRP A 38 0.51 -4.91 9.29
N GLY A 39 0.21 -6.13 9.74
CA GLY A 39 1.12 -7.25 9.72
C GLY A 39 1.00 -8.07 8.44
N THR A 40 1.72 -9.19 8.41
CA THR A 40 1.69 -10.14 7.29
C THR A 40 0.27 -10.67 7.04
N THR A 41 -0.47 -10.98 8.10
CA THR A 41 -1.82 -11.55 8.02
C THR A 41 -2.79 -10.58 7.36
N GLU A 42 -2.76 -9.30 7.74
CA GLU A 42 -3.64 -8.27 7.22
C GLU A 42 -3.37 -8.00 5.74
N VAL A 43 -2.09 -7.95 5.35
CA VAL A 43 -1.68 -7.80 3.94
C VAL A 43 -2.15 -8.98 3.10
N LEU A 44 -1.98 -10.22 3.59
CA LEU A 44 -2.43 -11.42 2.89
C LEU A 44 -3.96 -11.47 2.78
N LEU A 45 -4.68 -11.11 3.85
CA LEU A 45 -6.13 -11.06 3.85
C LEU A 45 -6.65 -10.03 2.83
N ALA A 46 -6.05 -8.85 2.77
CA ALA A 46 -6.39 -7.85 1.75
C ALA A 46 -6.18 -8.40 0.33
N GLY A 47 -5.09 -9.13 0.10
CA GLY A 47 -4.82 -9.79 -1.18
C GLY A 47 -5.86 -10.85 -1.55
N VAL A 48 -6.30 -11.66 -0.59
CA VAL A 48 -7.37 -12.65 -0.81
C VAL A 48 -8.69 -11.97 -1.17
N ILE A 49 -9.06 -10.90 -0.46
CA ILE A 49 -10.28 -10.15 -0.75
C ILE A 49 -10.22 -9.51 -2.14
N ASP A 50 -9.09 -8.92 -2.51
CA ASP A 50 -8.87 -8.36 -3.84
C ASP A 50 -9.00 -9.43 -4.94
N ALA A 51 -8.43 -10.63 -4.73
CA ALA A 51 -8.54 -11.73 -5.68
C ALA A 51 -9.99 -12.21 -5.87
N ILE A 52 -10.78 -12.27 -4.80
CA ILE A 52 -12.20 -12.64 -4.87
C ILE A 52 -12.99 -11.57 -5.64
N LYS A 53 -12.74 -10.28 -5.37
CA LYS A 53 -13.38 -9.18 -6.08
C LYS A 53 -13.07 -9.25 -7.58
N GLU A 54 -11.81 -9.45 -7.94
CA GLU A 54 -11.37 -9.52 -9.34
C GLU A 54 -11.95 -10.75 -10.06
N GLY A 55 -11.98 -11.90 -9.39
CA GLY A 55 -12.61 -13.11 -9.93
C GLY A 55 -14.11 -12.93 -10.18
N THR A 56 -14.80 -12.27 -9.25
CA THR A 56 -16.23 -11.94 -9.40
C THR A 56 -16.46 -10.98 -10.55
N PHE A 57 -15.68 -9.90 -10.63
CA PHE A 57 -15.74 -8.93 -11.72
C PHE A 57 -15.53 -9.59 -13.07
N SER A 58 -14.49 -10.43 -13.19
CA SER A 58 -14.16 -11.13 -14.44
C SER A 58 -15.29 -12.04 -14.89
N ASN A 59 -15.91 -12.78 -13.96
CA ASN A 59 -17.03 -13.67 -14.27
C ASN A 59 -18.25 -12.88 -14.79
N ILE A 60 -18.59 -11.78 -14.13
CA ILE A 60 -19.72 -10.94 -14.53
C ILE A 60 -19.44 -10.25 -15.87
N GLN A 61 -18.23 -9.69 -16.07
CA GLN A 61 -17.87 -8.95 -17.28
C GLN A 61 -18.00 -9.81 -18.55
N VAL A 62 -17.68 -11.10 -18.49
CA VAL A 62 -17.85 -12.02 -19.63
C VAL A 62 -19.34 -12.28 -19.94
N ARG A 63 -20.21 -12.22 -18.92
CA ARG A 63 -21.65 -12.46 -19.04
C ARG A 63 -22.43 -11.20 -19.41
N THR A 64 -21.85 -10.02 -19.27
CA THR A 64 -22.50 -8.75 -19.56
C THR A 64 -21.94 -8.10 -20.82
N LYS A 65 -22.82 -7.64 -21.71
CA LYS A 65 -22.40 -6.85 -22.88
C LYS A 65 -21.90 -5.44 -22.51
N LYS A 66 -22.20 -4.97 -21.29
CA LYS A 66 -21.77 -3.66 -20.79
C LYS A 66 -20.36 -3.75 -20.22
N LYS A 67 -19.56 -2.70 -20.42
CA LYS A 67 -18.24 -2.58 -19.80
C LYS A 67 -18.41 -2.10 -18.35
N LEU A 68 -18.17 -2.98 -17.41
CA LEU A 68 -18.21 -2.71 -15.99
C LEU A 68 -16.90 -2.04 -15.56
N LYS A 69 -16.95 -1.32 -14.43
CA LYS A 69 -15.76 -0.75 -13.81
C LYS A 69 -15.08 -1.84 -12.98
N PRO A 70 -13.75 -2.02 -13.11
CA PRO A 70 -13.02 -2.96 -12.27
C PRO A 70 -13.14 -2.56 -10.80
N PRO A 71 -13.13 -3.53 -9.88
CA PRO A 71 -13.21 -3.25 -8.45
C PRO A 71 -11.98 -2.47 -8.00
N GLU A 72 -12.19 -1.54 -7.07
CA GLU A 72 -11.08 -0.82 -6.46
C GLU A 72 -10.35 -1.74 -5.48
N PRO A 73 -9.01 -1.84 -5.57
CA PRO A 73 -8.22 -2.65 -4.65
C PRO A 73 -8.26 -2.05 -3.25
N ILE A 74 -8.17 -2.91 -2.24
CA ILE A 74 -8.07 -2.45 -0.86
C ILE A 74 -6.79 -1.61 -0.69
N PRO A 75 -6.86 -0.45 0.01
CA PRO A 75 -5.67 0.32 0.32
C PRO A 75 -4.78 -0.49 1.27
N VAL A 76 -3.57 -0.81 0.81
CA VAL A 76 -2.55 -1.50 1.61
C VAL A 76 -1.36 -0.54 1.76
N PRO A 77 -0.81 -0.35 2.96
CA PRO A 77 0.38 0.47 3.18
C PRO A 77 1.54 0.03 2.27
N GLY A 78 2.33 0.99 1.79
CA GLY A 78 3.44 0.72 0.86
C GLY A 78 3.03 0.38 -0.58
N ARG A 79 1.76 0.04 -0.83
CA ARG A 79 1.27 -0.25 -2.19
C ARG A 79 1.14 1.05 -2.97
N ARG A 80 2.10 1.30 -3.86
CA ARG A 80 2.03 2.44 -4.79
C ARG A 80 0.91 2.22 -5.80
N VAL A 81 -0.21 2.94 -5.64
CA VAL A 81 -1.23 3.03 -6.67
C VAL A 81 -0.64 3.83 -7.83
N LYS A 82 -0.43 3.17 -8.98
CA LYS A 82 0.07 3.87 -10.17
C LYS A 82 -0.98 4.90 -10.60
N PRO A 83 -0.64 6.20 -10.66
CA PRO A 83 -1.59 7.20 -11.14
C PRO A 83 -1.96 6.90 -12.59
N LYS A 84 -3.24 7.03 -12.91
CA LYS A 84 -3.73 6.81 -14.27
C LYS A 84 -3.23 7.95 -15.16
N VAL A 85 -2.24 7.67 -16.01
CA VAL A 85 -1.67 8.68 -16.90
C VAL A 85 -2.64 8.93 -18.06
N ASN A 86 -3.04 10.19 -18.25
CA ASN A 86 -3.83 10.60 -19.40
C ASN A 86 -2.92 10.78 -20.62
N ASN A 87 -3.04 9.88 -21.61
CA ASN A 87 -2.21 9.89 -22.82
C ASN A 87 -2.28 11.22 -23.60
N PHE A 88 -3.42 11.91 -23.58
CA PHE A 88 -3.56 13.22 -24.21
C PHE A 88 -2.67 14.28 -23.55
N LEU A 89 -2.65 14.33 -22.22
CA LEU A 89 -1.78 15.23 -21.46
C LEU A 89 -0.30 14.88 -21.62
N ALA A 90 0.01 13.58 -21.72
CA ALA A 90 1.37 13.11 -21.99
C ALA A 90 1.86 13.56 -23.38
N ALA A 91 1.01 13.42 -24.41
CA ALA A 91 1.30 13.87 -25.76
C ALA A 91 1.44 15.39 -25.85
N ALA A 92 0.52 16.15 -25.26
CA ALA A 92 0.58 17.62 -25.24
C ALA A 92 1.87 18.16 -24.59
N LYS A 93 2.30 17.55 -23.47
CA LYS A 93 3.58 17.89 -22.83
C LYS A 93 4.79 17.54 -23.69
N ALA A 94 4.73 16.43 -24.44
CA ALA A 94 5.81 16.05 -25.34
C ALA A 94 5.95 17.05 -26.51
N TYR A 95 4.83 17.49 -27.09
CA TYR A 95 4.83 18.52 -28.14
C TYR A 95 5.32 19.88 -27.63
N ALA A 96 4.86 20.33 -26.46
CA ALA A 96 5.33 21.58 -25.87
C ALA A 96 6.85 21.58 -25.65
N LYS A 97 7.41 20.46 -25.19
CA LYS A 97 8.85 20.29 -24.99
C LYS A 97 9.66 20.24 -26.30
N GLN A 98 9.03 19.85 -27.41
CA GLN A 98 9.65 19.91 -28.73
C GLN A 98 9.65 21.33 -29.29
N ALA A 99 8.55 22.07 -29.12
CA ALA A 99 8.45 23.47 -29.55
C ALA A 99 9.40 24.42 -28.81
N GLU A 100 9.79 24.12 -27.56
CA GLU A 100 10.79 24.89 -26.81
C GLU A 100 12.24 24.60 -27.24
N ARG A 101 12.48 23.57 -28.07
CA ARG A 101 13.81 23.17 -28.54
C ARG A 101 14.15 23.67 -29.94
N GLU A 102 13.16 24.15 -30.68
CA GLU A 102 13.30 24.83 -31.98
C GLU A 102 13.44 26.34 -31.78
#